data_AF-A0A2G6K9T3-F1
#
_entry.id   AF-A0A2G6K9T3-F1
#
_cell.length_a   1.000
_cell.length_b   1.000
_cell.length_c   1.000
_cell.angle_alpha   90.00
_cell.angle_beta   90.00
_cell.angle_gamma   90.00
#
_symmetry.space_group_name_H-M   'P 1'
#
loop_
_entity.id
_entity.type
_entity.pdbx_description
1 polymer ?
#
loop_
_entity_poly.entity_id
_entity_poly.type
_entity_poly.pdbx_seq_one_letter_code
_entity_poly.pdbx_strand_id
1 'polypeptide(L)'
;MSDWLVKRRLSRTVTQLAALRAELAEVVEQAQVVSDDADDSRVRALVSDSLLAAQEANDLGKHAAAIERHRSHLMTKIRELEATQDALLDRLSPS
;
A
#
# COMPACT_ATOMS: atom_id res chain seq x y z
N MET A 1 27.05 19.66 -0.46
CA MET A 1 26.55 18.89 0.69
C MET A 1 27.66 17.93 1.09
N SER A 2 28.01 17.79 2.38
CA SER A 2 29.08 16.85 2.76
C SER A 2 28.64 15.39 2.58
N ASP A 3 29.56 14.51 2.19
CA ASP A 3 29.30 13.07 1.97
C ASP A 3 28.63 12.39 3.16
N TRP A 4 28.97 12.81 4.38
CA TRP A 4 28.34 12.32 5.59
C TRP A 4 26.83 12.62 5.65
N LEU A 5 26.40 13.81 5.20
CA LEU A 5 24.97 14.16 5.13
C LEU A 5 24.24 13.30 4.10
N VAL A 6 24.88 13.02 2.96
CA VAL A 6 24.31 12.17 1.90
C VAL A 6 24.15 10.72 2.40
N LYS A 7 25.19 10.15 3.02
CA LYS A 7 25.15 8.81 3.65
C LYS A 7 24.10 8.72 4.76
N ARG A 8 23.98 9.74 5.61
CA ARG A 8 22.96 9.79 6.66
C ARG A 8 21.55 9.80 6.08
N ARG A 9 21.30 10.60 5.05
CA ARG A 9 20.01 10.63 4.37
C ARG A 9 19.70 9.31 3.69
N LEU A 10 20.67 8.71 3.01
CA LEU A 10 20.54 7.39 2.37
C LEU A 10 20.16 6.31 3.39
N SER A 11 20.83 6.25 4.54
CA SER A 11 20.49 5.30 5.62
C SER A 11 19.05 5.47 6.10
N ARG A 12 18.59 6.72 6.30
CA ARG A 12 17.18 7.00 6.65
C ARG A 12 16.21 6.54 5.56
N THR A 13 16.52 6.82 4.29
CA THR A 13 15.70 6.39 3.15
C THR A 13 15.57 4.87 3.09
N VAL A 14 16.66 4.13 3.31
CA VAL A 14 16.66 2.66 3.37
C VAL A 14 15.77 2.14 4.51
N THR A 15 15.91 2.70 5.72
CA THR A 15 15.05 2.31 6.86
C THR A 15 13.57 2.57 6.56
N GLN A 16 13.25 3.71 5.95
CA GLN A 16 11.88 4.06 5.58
C GLN A 16 11.32 3.16 4.48
N LEU A 17 12.13 2.80 3.48
CA LEU A 17 11.75 1.83 2.44
C LEU A 17 11.45 0.46 3.02
N ALA A 18 12.28 -0.03 3.94
CA ALA A 18 12.05 -1.32 4.61
C ALA A 18 10.72 -1.33 5.37
N ALA A 19 10.41 -0.26 6.11
CA ALA A 19 9.15 -0.13 6.84
C ALA A 19 7.94 -0.11 5.89
N LEU A 20 7.98 0.70 4.83
CA LEU A 20 6.87 0.79 3.87
C LEU A 20 6.65 -0.50 3.09
N ARG A 21 7.71 -1.25 2.77
CA ARG A 21 7.59 -2.55 2.10
C ARG A 21 6.97 -3.61 3.02
N ALA A 22 7.31 -3.59 4.32
CA ALA A 22 6.67 -4.45 5.30
C ALA A 22 5.18 -4.11 5.44
N GLU A 23 4.83 -2.83 5.55
CA GLU A 23 3.45 -2.37 5.59
C GLU A 23 2.68 -2.74 4.31
N LEU A 24 3.31 -2.58 3.13
CA LEU A 24 2.68 -2.98 1.87
C LEU A 24 2.40 -4.48 1.82
N ALA A 25 3.29 -5.32 2.36
CA ALA A 25 3.06 -6.76 2.40
C ALA A 25 1.82 -7.13 3.23
N GLU A 26 1.66 -6.51 4.39
CA GLU A 26 0.47 -6.69 5.24
C GLU A 26 -0.80 -6.19 4.53
N VAL A 27 -0.74 -5.01 3.89
CA VAL A 27 -1.89 -4.43 3.18
C VAL A 27 -2.29 -5.26 1.96
N VAL A 28 -1.34 -5.88 1.27
CA VAL A 28 -1.62 -6.80 0.16
C VAL A 28 -2.35 -8.05 0.66
N GLU A 29 -1.97 -8.58 1.81
CA GLU A 29 -2.68 -9.70 2.44
C GLU A 29 -4.11 -9.31 2.82
N GLN A 30 -4.28 -8.15 3.48
CA GLN A 30 -5.60 -7.62 3.84
C GLN A 30 -6.48 -7.36 2.61
N ALA A 31 -5.92 -6.85 1.52
CA ALA A 31 -6.64 -6.57 0.29
C ALA A 31 -7.24 -7.83 -0.33
N GLN A 32 -6.51 -8.94 -0.30
CA GLN A 32 -7.00 -10.22 -0.80
C GLN A 32 -8.20 -10.70 0.02
N VAL A 33 -8.08 -10.71 1.35
CA VAL A 33 -9.15 -11.17 2.25
C VAL A 33 -10.42 -10.35 2.07
N VAL A 34 -10.30 -9.02 2.05
CA VAL A 34 -11.47 -8.14 1.98
C VAL A 34 -12.12 -8.14 0.60
N SER A 35 -11.36 -8.40 -0.47
CA SER A 35 -11.94 -8.60 -1.81
C SER A 35 -12.80 -9.86 -1.86
N ASP A 36 -12.30 -10.97 -1.31
CA ASP A 36 -13.02 -12.24 -1.29
C ASP A 36 -14.32 -12.13 -0.45
N ASP A 37 -14.25 -11.44 0.70
CA ASP A 37 -15.43 -11.19 1.56
C ASP A 37 -16.48 -10.28 0.89
N ALA A 38 -16.02 -9.25 0.17
CA ALA A 38 -16.92 -8.34 -0.55
C ALA A 38 -17.67 -9.06 -1.68
N ASP A 39 -16.98 -9.96 -2.40
CA ASP A 39 -17.58 -10.75 -3.47
C ASP A 39 -18.62 -11.77 -2.95
N ASP A 40 -18.32 -12.50 -1.86
CA ASP A 40 -19.29 -13.42 -1.23
C ASP A 40 -20.54 -12.67 -0.75
N SER A 41 -20.35 -11.54 -0.06
CA SER A 41 -21.46 -10.72 0.43
C SER A 41 -22.31 -10.18 -0.71
N ARG A 42 -21.70 -9.78 -1.83
CA ARG A 42 -22.42 -9.33 -3.02
C ARG A 42 -23.27 -10.45 -3.63
N VAL A 43 -22.75 -11.67 -3.71
CA VAL A 43 -23.53 -12.84 -4.17
C VAL A 43 -24.71 -13.10 -3.23
N ARG A 44 -24.48 -13.08 -1.91
CA ARG A 44 -25.53 -13.29 -0.90
C ARG A 44 -26.63 -12.24 -0.95
N ALA A 45 -26.28 -10.97 -1.17
CA ALA A 45 -27.24 -9.89 -1.31
C ALA A 45 -28.17 -10.10 -2.52
N LEU A 46 -27.61 -10.53 -3.66
CA LEU A 46 -28.37 -10.82 -4.88
C LEU A 46 -29.31 -12.03 -4.71
N VAL A 47 -28.88 -13.06 -4.00
CA VAL A 47 -29.68 -14.28 -3.80
C VAL A 47 -30.82 -14.07 -2.80
N SER A 48 -30.58 -13.26 -1.76
CA SER A 48 -31.53 -13.10 -0.66
C SER A 48 -32.59 -12.03 -0.89
N ASP A 49 -32.41 -11.15 -1.89
CA ASP A 49 -33.24 -9.96 -2.13
C ASP A 49 -33.45 -9.09 -0.85
N SER A 50 -32.49 -9.19 0.08
CA SER A 50 -32.56 -8.57 1.39
C SER A 50 -31.90 -7.19 1.39
N LEU A 51 -32.64 -6.17 1.82
CA LEU A 51 -32.12 -4.81 1.99
C LEU A 51 -30.94 -4.76 2.98
N LEU A 52 -30.96 -5.58 4.03
CA LEU A 52 -29.86 -5.65 5.00
C LEU A 52 -28.60 -6.23 4.37
N ALA A 53 -28.73 -7.31 3.60
CA ALA A 53 -27.59 -7.93 2.91
C ALA A 53 -26.98 -6.98 1.85
N ALA A 54 -27.81 -6.20 1.16
CA ALA A 54 -27.34 -5.17 0.23
C ALA A 54 -26.54 -4.06 0.93
N GLN A 55 -26.94 -3.66 2.14
CA GLN A 55 -26.18 -2.69 2.94
C GLN A 55 -24.83 -3.24 3.38
N GLU A 56 -24.78 -4.47 3.90
CA GLU A 56 -23.53 -5.15 4.27
C GLU A 56 -22.56 -5.26 3.08
N ALA A 57 -23.05 -5.71 1.92
CA ALA A 57 -22.23 -5.82 0.71
C ALA A 57 -21.63 -4.47 0.28
N ASN A 58 -22.41 -3.39 0.39
CA ASN A 58 -21.94 -2.04 0.09
C ASN A 58 -20.86 -1.55 1.07
N ASP A 59 -21.00 -1.84 2.36
CA ASP A 59 -20.01 -1.43 3.36
C ASP A 59 -18.70 -2.22 3.24
N LEU A 60 -18.78 -3.53 2.95
CA LEU A 60 -17.61 -4.33 2.60
C LEU A 60 -16.94 -3.82 1.33
N GLY A 61 -17.71 -3.45 0.30
CA GLY A 61 -17.18 -2.84 -0.92
C GLY A 61 -16.43 -1.52 -0.66
N LYS A 62 -16.94 -0.65 0.22
CA LYS A 62 -16.23 0.57 0.63
C LYS A 62 -14.94 0.24 1.39
N HIS A 63 -14.97 -0.80 2.23
CA HIS A 63 -13.79 -1.24 2.97
C HIS A 63 -12.69 -1.74 2.02
N ALA A 64 -13.04 -2.60 1.06
CA ALA A 64 -12.15 -3.06 0.00
C ALA A 64 -11.52 -1.88 -0.77
N ALA A 65 -12.35 -0.91 -1.16
CA ALA A 65 -11.89 0.29 -1.85
C ALA A 65 -10.98 1.19 -0.99
N ALA A 66 -11.12 1.19 0.34
CA ALA A 66 -10.23 1.91 1.23
C ALA A 66 -8.84 1.25 1.31
N ILE A 67 -8.80 -0.08 1.43
CA ILE A 67 -7.55 -0.85 1.46
C ILE A 67 -6.80 -0.69 0.14
N GLU A 68 -7.49 -0.78 -1.00
CA GLU A 68 -6.84 -0.65 -2.31
C GLU A 68 -6.24 0.75 -2.54
N ARG A 69 -6.91 1.81 -2.04
CA ARG A 69 -6.35 3.17 -2.05
C ARG A 69 -5.11 3.28 -1.17
N HIS A 70 -5.11 2.65 0.01
CA HIS A 70 -3.93 2.62 0.88
C HIS A 70 -2.76 1.86 0.23
N ARG A 71 -3.03 0.70 -0.37
CA ARG A 71 -2.04 -0.07 -1.15
C ARG A 71 -1.40 0.78 -2.24
N SER A 72 -2.21 1.47 -3.03
CA SER A 72 -1.76 2.37 -4.10
C SER A 72 -0.90 3.53 -3.58
N HIS A 73 -1.26 4.09 -2.43
CA HIS A 73 -0.50 5.14 -1.75
C HIS A 73 0.87 4.65 -1.30
N LEU A 74 0.95 3.48 -0.67
CA LEU A 74 2.22 2.87 -0.25
C LEU A 74 3.14 2.59 -1.44
N MET A 75 2.60 2.00 -2.52
CA MET A 75 3.37 1.78 -3.74
C MET A 75 3.94 3.09 -4.33
N THR A 76 3.16 4.17 -4.29
CA THR A 76 3.60 5.48 -4.77
C THR A 76 4.74 6.03 -3.93
N LYS A 77 4.59 6.02 -2.59
CA LYS A 77 5.65 6.45 -1.67
C LYS A 77 6.94 5.63 -1.79
N ILE A 78 6.83 4.32 -2.00
CA ILE A 78 7.98 3.44 -2.21
C ILE A 78 8.74 3.89 -3.46
N ARG A 79 8.06 4.07 -4.60
CA ARG A 79 8.68 4.55 -5.84
C ARG A 79 9.38 5.90 -5.68
N GLU A 80 8.78 6.83 -4.96
CA GLU A 80 9.38 8.14 -4.69
C GLU A 80 10.67 8.03 -3.84
N LEU A 81 10.68 7.14 -2.86
CA LEU A 81 11.85 6.90 -2.03
C LEU A 81 12.94 6.12 -2.76
N GLU A 82 12.59 5.19 -3.65
CA GLU A 82 13.54 4.50 -4.54
C GLU A 82 14.24 5.51 -5.46
N ALA A 83 13.48 6.39 -6.13
CA ALA A 83 14.06 7.46 -6.93
C ALA A 83 14.94 8.40 -6.10
N THR A 84 14.55 8.68 -4.86
CA THR A 84 15.38 9.45 -3.92
C THR A 84 16.66 8.71 -3.54
N GLN A 85 16.59 7.39 -3.33
CA GLN A 85 17.73 6.54 -3.01
C GLN A 85 18.73 6.54 -4.17
N ASP A 86 18.25 6.32 -5.40
CA ASP A 86 19.09 6.33 -6.61
C ASP A 86 19.82 7.66 -6.76
N ALA A 87 19.10 8.78 -6.66
CA ALA A 87 19.72 10.11 -6.73
C ALA A 87 20.75 10.39 -5.61
N LEU A 88 20.62 9.74 -4.45
CA LEU A 88 21.61 9.85 -3.36
C LEU A 88 22.81 8.93 -3.61
N LEU A 89 22.61 7.77 -4.21
CA LEU A 89 23.67 6.85 -4.60
C LEU A 89 24.52 7.44 -5.73
N ASP A 90 23.91 8.01 -6.76
CA ASP A 90 24.59 8.70 -7.87
C ASP A 90 25.48 9.84 -7.37
N ARG A 91 25.10 10.49 -6.26
CA ARG A 91 25.91 11.54 -5.64
C ARG A 91 27.13 11.03 -4.89
N LEU A 92 27.07 9.81 -4.34
CA LEU A 92 28.18 9.19 -3.62
C LEU A 92 29.14 8.45 -4.56
N SER A 93 28.59 7.91 -5.64
CA SER A 93 29.28 7.12 -6.65
C SER A 93 28.71 7.48 -8.01
N PRO A 94 29.11 8.63 -8.61
CA PRO A 94 28.66 8.98 -9.94
C PRO A 94 29.19 7.94 -10.92
N SER A 95 28.28 7.16 -11.50
CA SER A 95 28.56 6.25 -12.62
C SER A 95 28.75 7.02 -13.92
#